data_AF-A0AAD4USH3-F1
#
_entry.id   AF-A0AAD4USH3-F1
#
_cell.length_a   1.000
_cell.length_b   1.000
_cell.length_c   1.000
_cell.angle_alpha   90.00
_cell.angle_beta   90.00
_cell.angle_gamma   90.00
#
_symmetry.space_group_name_H-M   'P 1'
#
loop_
_entity.id
_entity.type
_entity.pdbx_description
1 polymer ?
#
loop_
_entity_poly.entity_id
_entity_poly.type
_entity_poly.pdbx_seq_one_letter_code
_entity_poly.pdbx_strand_id
1 'polypeptide(L)'
;MLKAHPQAVDAHDIDNEQNILHMAIKHRRLAIFKILEKRKLTTSRLAYRIGKYGNTILHHVADMSFYSVDTKRISGPAFQLQEELRWMARVEKKRPPHYFMHRNNQGVTAKELFETAFTVPRGNDNRRVPVLRHSPFFITFTISDTISLICSLTSLGTFLSILTSPFEYENFHHSLPVRLHLGFALLFFSLVATMLTFTATIVLLIHHQKTWTTSLIYVVALLPVSVFGLTLFPLYEGFSQGFKYISKTIKKIKSSKGQNQSAVIALS
;
A
#
# COMPACT_ATOMS: atom_id res chain seq x y z
N MET A 1 29.05 31.10 -15.76
CA MET A 1 28.59 31.40 -17.14
C MET A 1 27.30 32.22 -17.23
N LEU A 2 26.11 31.75 -16.79
CA LEU A 2 24.85 32.50 -16.97
C LEU A 2 24.74 33.85 -16.24
N LYS A 3 25.58 34.09 -15.23
CA LYS A 3 25.72 35.42 -14.59
C LYS A 3 26.61 36.38 -15.37
N ALA A 4 27.53 35.86 -16.19
CA ALA A 4 28.52 36.61 -16.95
C ALA A 4 28.06 36.91 -18.38
N HIS A 5 27.30 36.00 -19.00
CA HIS A 5 26.78 36.15 -20.38
C HIS A 5 25.25 35.95 -20.40
N PRO A 6 24.46 37.04 -20.30
CA PRO A 6 22.99 36.95 -20.29
C PRO A 6 22.39 36.51 -21.63
N GLN A 7 23.11 36.66 -22.74
CA GLN A 7 22.69 36.25 -24.09
C GLN A 7 22.69 34.73 -24.28
N ALA A 8 23.49 33.99 -23.50
CA ALA A 8 23.56 32.52 -23.55
C ALA A 8 22.26 31.83 -23.11
N VAL A 9 21.29 32.59 -22.57
CA VAL A 9 19.96 32.09 -22.18
C VAL A 9 19.08 31.79 -23.40
N ASP A 10 19.32 32.48 -24.51
CA ASP A 10 18.58 32.30 -25.77
C ASP A 10 19.24 31.29 -26.72
N ALA A 11 20.37 30.72 -26.29
CA ALA A 11 20.98 29.60 -26.96
C ALA A 11 19.99 28.42 -26.97
N HIS A 12 19.79 27.88 -28.16
CA HIS A 12 19.03 26.65 -28.38
C HIS A 12 19.97 25.64 -29.01
N ASP A 13 19.80 24.38 -28.61
CA ASP A 13 20.43 23.25 -29.26
C ASP A 13 19.90 23.15 -30.71
N ILE A 14 20.81 23.17 -31.68
CA ILE A 14 20.47 23.21 -33.11
C ILE A 14 19.79 21.90 -33.53
N ASP A 15 20.16 20.78 -32.91
CA ASP A 15 19.66 19.46 -33.30
C ASP A 15 18.26 19.13 -32.75
N ASN A 16 17.92 19.67 -31.57
CA ASN A 16 16.70 19.33 -30.84
C ASN A 16 15.75 20.52 -30.56
N GLU A 17 16.12 21.73 -30.98
CA GLU A 17 15.42 22.99 -30.70
C GLU A 17 15.17 23.20 -29.19
N GLN A 18 16.04 22.63 -28.35
CA GLN A 18 15.90 22.68 -26.90
C GLN A 18 16.60 23.91 -26.34
N ASN A 19 15.85 24.72 -25.59
CA ASN A 19 16.41 25.86 -24.88
C ASN A 19 17.10 25.42 -23.58
N ILE A 20 17.81 26.35 -22.94
CA ILE A 20 18.50 26.08 -21.67
C ILE A 20 17.54 25.65 -20.55
N LEU A 21 16.27 26.04 -20.60
CA LEU A 21 15.24 25.64 -19.65
C LEU A 21 14.85 24.15 -19.85
N HIS A 22 14.69 23.69 -21.09
CA HIS A 22 14.45 22.30 -21.44
C HIS A 22 15.60 21.43 -20.95
N MET A 23 16.85 21.84 -21.20
CA MET A 23 18.02 21.11 -20.74
C MET A 23 18.13 21.04 -19.21
N ALA A 24 17.86 22.16 -18.52
CA ALA A 24 17.85 22.19 -17.05
C ALA A 24 16.78 21.26 -16.45
N ILE A 25 15.61 21.18 -17.09
CA ILE A 25 14.49 20.32 -16.69
C ILE A 25 14.80 18.85 -16.94
N LYS A 26 15.22 18.53 -18.16
CA LYS A 26 15.55 17.19 -18.63
C LYS A 26 16.63 16.53 -17.76
N HIS A 27 17.65 17.29 -17.35
CA HIS A 27 18.74 16.81 -16.49
C HIS A 27 18.53 17.04 -14.98
N ARG A 28 17.33 17.43 -14.54
CA ARG A 28 17.01 17.67 -13.10
C ARG A 28 17.97 18.64 -12.40
N ARG A 29 18.52 19.62 -13.13
CA ARG A 29 19.52 20.57 -12.61
C ARG A 29 18.85 21.72 -11.84
N LEU A 30 18.44 21.44 -10.60
CA LEU A 30 17.71 22.38 -9.73
C LEU A 30 18.44 23.73 -9.56
N ALA A 31 19.77 23.75 -9.47
CA ALA A 31 20.54 24.99 -9.31
C ALA A 31 20.35 25.94 -10.51
N ILE A 32 20.38 25.41 -11.73
CA ILE A 32 20.17 26.19 -12.96
C ILE A 32 18.72 26.64 -13.04
N PHE A 33 17.77 25.74 -12.75
CA PHE A 33 16.35 26.07 -12.73
C PHE A 33 16.00 27.19 -11.73
N LYS A 34 16.58 27.17 -10.52
CA LYS A 34 16.40 28.24 -9.52
C LYS A 34 16.93 29.59 -10.00
N ILE A 35 18.04 29.61 -10.75
CA ILE A 35 18.60 30.84 -11.32
C ILE A 35 17.64 31.40 -12.39
N LEU A 36 17.11 30.53 -13.26
CA LEU A 36 16.13 30.91 -14.26
C LEU A 36 14.85 31.43 -13.60
N GLU A 37 14.35 30.72 -12.58
CA GLU A 37 13.13 31.08 -11.85
C GLU A 37 13.14 32.51 -11.27
N LYS A 38 14.32 33.02 -10.86
CA LYS A 38 14.47 34.42 -10.41
C LYS A 38 14.21 35.44 -11.52
N ARG A 39 14.45 35.07 -12.78
CA ARG A 39 14.21 35.88 -13.99
C ARG A 39 12.87 35.51 -14.63
N LYS A 40 11.77 36.04 -14.06
CA LYS A 40 10.39 35.69 -14.45
C LYS A 40 10.12 35.85 -15.94
N LEU A 41 10.42 37.02 -16.51
CA LEU A 41 10.12 37.35 -17.92
C LEU A 41 10.83 36.40 -18.89
N THR A 42 12.13 36.17 -18.68
CA THR A 42 12.91 35.27 -19.52
C THR A 42 12.42 33.83 -19.40
N THR A 43 12.13 33.37 -18.19
CA THR A 43 11.61 32.01 -17.96
C THR A 43 10.25 31.80 -18.60
N SER A 44 9.35 32.77 -18.49
CA SER A 44 8.05 32.72 -19.17
C SER A 44 8.25 32.57 -20.67
N ARG A 45 9.04 33.46 -21.31
CA ARG A 45 9.34 33.38 -22.76
C ARG A 45 9.94 32.03 -23.17
N LEU A 46 10.85 31.48 -22.37
CA LEU A 46 11.42 30.16 -22.62
C LEU A 46 10.39 29.04 -22.49
N ALA A 47 9.47 29.14 -21.52
CA ALA A 47 8.40 28.16 -21.30
C ALA A 47 7.35 28.14 -22.42
N TYR A 48 7.23 29.21 -23.23
CA TYR A 48 6.39 29.23 -24.44
C TYR A 48 7.01 28.47 -25.62
N ARG A 49 8.32 28.19 -25.60
CA ARG A 49 8.95 27.47 -26.72
C ARG A 49 8.65 25.98 -26.62
N ILE A 50 8.24 25.42 -27.75
CA ILE A 50 8.00 23.98 -27.91
C ILE A 50 9.23 23.38 -28.58
N GLY A 51 9.67 22.20 -28.15
CA GLY A 51 10.78 21.48 -28.80
C GLY A 51 10.35 20.74 -30.06
N LYS A 52 11.33 20.18 -30.80
CA LYS A 52 11.20 19.47 -32.09
C LYS A 52 10.02 18.48 -32.22
N TYR A 53 9.62 17.83 -31.13
CA TYR A 53 8.56 16.80 -31.12
C TYR A 53 7.19 17.32 -30.64
N GLY A 54 6.98 18.63 -30.60
CA GLY A 54 5.79 19.20 -29.98
C GLY A 54 5.84 19.13 -28.45
N ASN A 55 7.01 18.88 -27.86
CA ASN A 55 7.18 18.68 -26.42
C ASN A 55 7.26 20.02 -25.70
N THR A 56 6.41 20.20 -24.69
CA THR A 56 6.48 21.33 -23.76
C THR A 56 7.47 21.05 -22.64
N ILE A 57 7.76 22.06 -21.82
CA ILE A 57 8.56 21.91 -20.58
C ILE A 57 8.08 20.75 -19.68
N LEU A 58 6.78 20.44 -19.66
CA LEU A 58 6.22 19.35 -18.86
C LEU A 58 6.47 17.98 -19.49
N HIS A 59 6.47 17.87 -20.82
CA HIS A 59 6.83 16.62 -21.49
C HIS A 59 8.29 16.25 -21.20
N HIS A 60 9.18 17.25 -21.11
CA HIS A 60 10.57 17.04 -20.69
C HIS A 60 10.73 16.67 -19.21
N VAL A 61 9.76 17.00 -18.35
CA VAL A 61 9.72 16.46 -16.98
C VAL A 61 9.29 15.01 -17.02
N ALA A 62 8.24 14.69 -17.76
CA ALA A 62 7.69 13.35 -17.85
C ALA A 62 8.63 12.33 -18.50
N ASP A 63 9.49 12.79 -19.41
CA ASP A 63 10.50 11.96 -20.05
C ASP A 63 11.61 11.55 -19.05
N MET A 64 11.62 10.26 -18.70
CA MET A 64 12.60 9.65 -17.80
C MET A 64 13.80 9.03 -18.52
N SER A 65 13.88 9.10 -19.85
CA SER A 65 14.93 8.41 -20.64
C SER A 65 16.36 8.85 -20.30
N PHE A 66 16.54 10.10 -19.85
CA PHE A 66 17.83 10.66 -19.45
C PHE A 66 18.08 10.60 -17.93
N TYR A 67 17.10 10.13 -17.16
CA TYR A 67 17.22 9.90 -15.72
C TYR A 67 17.71 8.46 -15.52
N SER A 68 19.00 8.21 -15.78
CA SER A 68 19.57 6.88 -15.56
C SER A 68 19.82 6.63 -14.07
N VAL A 69 19.46 5.43 -13.65
CA VAL A 69 19.58 4.83 -12.30
C VAL A 69 20.96 5.03 -11.67
N ASP A 70 21.99 5.27 -12.49
CA ASP A 70 23.40 5.35 -12.10
C ASP A 70 23.76 6.63 -11.30
N THR A 71 22.99 7.71 -11.43
CA THR A 71 23.36 9.02 -10.84
C THR A 71 22.76 9.32 -9.47
N LYS A 72 21.81 8.52 -8.98
CA LYS A 72 21.22 8.71 -7.65
C LYS A 72 21.15 7.40 -6.87
N ARG A 73 22.31 7.04 -6.30
CA ARG A 73 22.44 6.09 -5.18
C ARG A 73 21.39 6.39 -4.10
N ILE A 74 20.59 5.38 -3.75
CA ILE A 74 19.89 5.20 -2.46
C ILE A 74 18.55 5.95 -2.28
N SER A 75 17.57 5.77 -3.18
CA SER A 75 16.18 6.11 -2.85
C SER A 75 15.21 5.10 -3.39
N GLY A 76 14.36 4.56 -2.52
CA GLY A 76 13.35 3.57 -2.88
C GLY A 76 12.33 4.11 -3.90
N PRO A 77 11.59 3.24 -4.60
CA PRO A 77 10.67 3.63 -5.68
C PRO A 77 9.66 4.71 -5.29
N ALA A 78 9.14 4.67 -4.05
CA ALA A 78 8.20 5.66 -3.53
C ALA A 78 8.84 7.06 -3.37
N PHE A 79 10.08 7.13 -2.90
CA PHE A 79 10.79 8.41 -2.76
C PHE A 79 11.14 8.99 -4.13
N GLN A 80 11.50 8.16 -5.10
CA GLN A 80 11.73 8.59 -6.48
C GLN A 80 10.48 9.21 -7.09
N LEU A 81 9.33 8.52 -6.99
CA LEU A 81 8.05 9.07 -7.45
C LEU A 81 7.72 10.39 -6.73
N GLN A 82 7.95 10.47 -5.42
CA GLN A 82 7.71 11.68 -4.64
C GLN A 82 8.58 12.87 -5.10
N GLU A 83 9.88 12.64 -5.35
CA GLU A 83 10.77 13.67 -5.86
C GLU A 83 10.35 14.15 -7.25
N GLU A 84 9.95 13.24 -8.12
CA GLU A 84 9.52 13.53 -9.48
C GLU A 84 8.18 14.25 -9.54
N LEU A 85 7.22 13.89 -8.67
CA LEU A 85 5.98 14.64 -8.49
C LEU A 85 6.26 16.07 -7.99
N ARG A 86 7.18 16.22 -7.03
CA ARG A 86 7.58 17.54 -6.52
C ARG A 86 8.27 18.38 -7.61
N TRP A 87 9.09 17.75 -8.45
CA TRP A 87 9.74 18.39 -9.58
C TRP A 87 8.72 18.85 -10.63
N MET A 88 7.78 17.98 -11.00
CA MET A 88 6.69 18.27 -11.93
C MET A 88 5.82 19.43 -11.44
N ALA A 89 5.38 19.41 -10.19
CA ALA A 89 4.60 20.49 -9.59
C ALA A 89 5.36 21.84 -9.63
N ARG A 90 6.69 21.81 -9.47
CA ARG A 90 7.51 23.04 -9.55
C ARG A 90 7.55 23.61 -10.96
N VAL A 91 7.69 22.76 -11.97
CA VAL A 91 7.72 23.17 -13.39
C VAL A 91 6.32 23.59 -13.86
N GLU A 92 5.27 22.95 -13.37
CA GLU A 92 3.88 23.27 -13.70
C GLU A 92 3.53 24.72 -13.37
N LYS A 93 4.08 25.28 -12.29
CA LYS A 93 3.90 26.70 -11.92
C LYS A 93 4.39 27.69 -13.00
N LYS A 94 5.31 27.25 -13.87
CA LYS A 94 5.86 28.09 -14.97
C LYS A 94 5.17 27.84 -16.29
N ARG A 95 4.28 26.85 -16.36
CA ARG A 95 3.57 26.50 -17.58
C ARG A 95 2.63 27.65 -18.00
N PRO A 96 2.66 28.05 -19.28
CA PRO A 96 1.64 28.91 -19.85
C PRO A 96 0.21 28.31 -19.78
N PRO A 97 -0.85 29.11 -19.54
CA PRO A 97 -2.21 28.61 -19.33
C PRO A 97 -2.77 27.74 -20.47
N HIS A 98 -2.45 28.09 -21.72
CA HIS A 98 -2.95 27.43 -22.92
C HIS A 98 -2.34 26.03 -23.16
N TYR A 99 -1.28 25.64 -22.45
CA TYR A 99 -0.68 24.31 -22.55
C TYR A 99 -1.26 23.29 -21.56
N PHE A 100 -2.43 23.56 -20.97
CA PHE A 100 -3.05 22.65 -20.01
C PHE A 100 -3.31 21.25 -20.61
N MET A 101 -3.77 21.20 -21.86
CA MET A 101 -4.09 19.98 -22.61
C MET A 101 -3.23 19.82 -23.87
N HIS A 102 -2.06 20.46 -23.90
CA HIS A 102 -1.17 20.35 -25.06
C HIS A 102 -0.72 18.91 -25.25
N ARG A 103 -0.93 18.41 -26.47
CA ARG A 103 -0.47 17.09 -26.90
C ARG A 103 0.77 17.27 -27.78
N ASN A 104 1.76 16.43 -27.57
CA ASN A 104 2.93 16.38 -28.44
C ASN A 104 2.58 15.73 -29.79
N ASN A 105 3.58 15.58 -30.68
CA ASN A 105 3.38 14.97 -32.00
C ASN A 105 2.96 13.50 -31.95
N GLN A 106 3.06 12.85 -30.78
CA GLN A 106 2.57 11.48 -30.54
C GLN A 106 1.12 11.46 -30.01
N GLY A 107 0.48 12.63 -29.90
CA GLY A 107 -0.90 12.74 -29.42
C GLY A 107 -1.06 12.55 -27.92
N VAL A 108 0.03 12.48 -27.15
CA VAL A 108 0.01 12.28 -25.69
C VAL A 108 0.21 13.61 -24.95
N THR A 109 -0.43 13.75 -23.80
CA THR A 109 -0.19 14.87 -22.88
C THR A 109 0.99 14.57 -21.95
N ALA A 110 1.59 15.61 -21.38
CA ALA A 110 2.69 15.45 -20.43
C ALA A 110 2.29 14.65 -19.18
N LYS A 111 1.02 14.74 -18.75
CA LYS A 111 0.50 13.98 -17.61
C LYS A 111 0.38 12.50 -17.96
N GLU A 112 -0.20 12.17 -19.11
CA GLU A 112 -0.26 10.79 -19.60
C GLU A 112 1.14 10.19 -19.77
N LEU A 113 2.09 10.98 -20.28
CA LEU A 113 3.49 10.55 -20.42
C LEU A 113 4.15 10.27 -19.05
N PHE A 114 3.87 11.10 -18.04
CA PHE A 114 4.39 10.90 -16.69
C PHE A 114 3.76 9.67 -16.03
N GLU A 115 2.43 9.54 -16.11
CA GLU A 115 1.70 8.39 -15.59
C GLU A 115 2.19 7.11 -16.24
N THR A 116 2.34 7.06 -17.56
CA THR A 116 2.87 5.86 -18.23
C THR A 116 4.28 5.50 -17.78
N ALA A 117 5.15 6.49 -17.51
CA ALA A 117 6.49 6.23 -17.01
C ALA A 117 6.53 5.61 -15.59
N PHE A 118 5.55 5.92 -14.72
CA PHE A 118 5.52 5.45 -13.32
C PHE A 118 4.48 4.37 -13.00
N THR A 119 3.41 4.27 -13.78
CA THR A 119 2.32 3.29 -13.58
C THR A 119 2.51 2.03 -14.41
N VAL A 120 3.25 2.12 -15.53
CA VAL A 120 3.56 0.97 -16.38
C VAL A 120 5.05 0.71 -16.24
N PRO A 121 5.46 -0.30 -15.46
CA PRO A 121 6.85 -0.71 -15.46
C PRO A 121 7.12 -1.19 -16.88
N ARG A 122 8.07 -0.55 -17.56
CA ARG A 122 8.39 -0.77 -18.96
C ARG A 122 8.98 -2.17 -19.15
N GLY A 123 8.12 -3.18 -19.08
CA GLY A 123 8.32 -4.51 -19.63
C GLY A 123 8.02 -4.46 -21.12
N ASN A 124 8.84 -5.14 -21.91
CA ASN A 124 8.76 -5.20 -23.37
C ASN A 124 7.51 -5.94 -23.92
N ASP A 125 6.50 -6.16 -23.09
CA ASP A 125 5.34 -6.98 -23.44
C ASP A 125 4.09 -6.11 -23.47
N ASN A 126 3.31 -6.25 -24.53
CA ASN A 126 2.08 -5.48 -24.84
C ASN A 126 0.93 -5.64 -23.83
N ARG A 127 1.20 -6.03 -22.59
CA ARG A 127 0.23 -6.19 -21.52
C ARG A 127 0.36 -4.99 -20.58
N ARG A 128 -0.67 -4.15 -20.58
CA ARG A 128 -0.88 -2.99 -19.68
C ARG A 128 -1.13 -3.43 -18.24
N VAL A 129 -0.31 -4.32 -17.69
CA VAL A 129 -0.48 -4.88 -16.35
C VAL A 129 0.77 -4.58 -15.51
N PRO A 130 0.62 -4.10 -14.26
CA PRO A 130 1.75 -3.72 -13.44
C PRO A 130 2.65 -4.93 -13.13
N VAL A 131 3.95 -4.78 -13.40
CA VAL A 131 5.01 -5.80 -13.21
C VAL A 131 5.13 -6.30 -11.76
N LEU A 132 4.58 -5.58 -10.77
CA LEU A 132 4.57 -6.04 -9.37
C LEU A 132 3.78 -7.33 -9.14
N ARG A 133 2.90 -7.73 -10.07
CA ARG A 133 2.07 -8.95 -9.91
C ARG A 133 2.87 -10.27 -10.00
N HIS A 134 4.07 -10.27 -10.57
CA HIS A 134 4.82 -11.51 -10.84
C HIS A 134 5.75 -11.97 -9.71
N SER A 135 5.87 -11.22 -8.61
CA SER A 135 6.71 -11.67 -7.49
C SER A 135 5.92 -12.59 -6.55
N PRO A 136 6.47 -13.76 -6.16
CA PRO A 136 5.80 -14.66 -5.22
C PRO A 136 5.48 -13.98 -3.88
N PHE A 137 6.33 -13.04 -3.45
CA PHE A 137 6.12 -12.25 -2.23
C PHE A 137 4.88 -11.35 -2.27
N PHE A 138 4.59 -10.72 -3.42
CA PHE A 138 3.39 -9.88 -3.57
C PHE A 138 2.11 -10.72 -3.50
N ILE A 139 2.12 -11.92 -4.10
CA ILE A 139 0.98 -12.84 -4.06
C ILE A 139 0.73 -13.31 -2.61
N THR A 140 1.77 -13.72 -1.89
CA THR A 140 1.66 -14.14 -0.48
C THR A 140 1.14 -13.00 0.40
N PHE A 141 1.63 -11.77 0.18
CA PHE A 141 1.15 -10.58 0.88
C PHE A 141 -0.35 -10.34 0.65
N THR A 142 -0.80 -10.29 -0.62
CA THR A 142 -2.20 -10.01 -0.96
C THR A 142 -3.16 -11.08 -0.43
N ILE A 143 -2.78 -12.36 -0.50
CA ILE A 143 -3.60 -13.45 0.03
C ILE A 143 -3.71 -13.36 1.55
N SER A 144 -2.59 -13.14 2.26
CA SER A 144 -2.59 -13.01 3.73
C SER A 144 -3.43 -11.83 4.19
N ASP A 145 -3.35 -10.69 3.50
CA ASP A 145 -4.11 -9.48 3.82
C ASP A 145 -5.61 -9.67 3.62
N THR A 146 -5.99 -10.30 2.52
CA THR A 146 -7.39 -10.62 2.22
C THR A 146 -7.98 -11.54 3.30
N ILE A 147 -7.26 -12.60 3.66
CA ILE A 147 -7.68 -13.54 4.70
C ILE A 147 -7.79 -12.85 6.06
N SER A 148 -6.82 -11.98 6.39
CA SER A 148 -6.82 -11.20 7.64
C SER A 148 -8.04 -10.31 7.75
N LEU A 149 -8.38 -9.57 6.68
CA LEU A 149 -9.50 -8.64 6.66
C LEU A 149 -10.85 -9.37 6.78
N ILE A 150 -11.03 -10.46 6.04
CA ILE A 150 -12.25 -11.29 6.11
C ILE A 150 -12.40 -11.88 7.52
N CYS A 151 -11.31 -12.36 8.12
CA CYS A 151 -11.34 -12.94 9.45
C CYS A 151 -11.65 -11.89 10.53
N SER A 152 -11.04 -10.71 10.43
CA SER A 152 -11.32 -9.57 11.31
C SER A 152 -12.77 -9.11 11.22
N LEU A 153 -13.30 -8.99 10.00
CA LEU A 153 -14.69 -8.57 9.77
C LEU A 153 -15.68 -9.61 10.32
N THR A 154 -15.36 -10.89 10.14
CA THR A 154 -16.16 -12.00 10.67
C THR A 154 -16.17 -11.98 12.21
N SER A 155 -15.00 -11.80 12.83
CA SER A 155 -14.90 -11.71 14.29
C SER A 155 -15.67 -10.51 14.83
N LEU A 156 -15.51 -9.33 14.21
CA LEU A 156 -16.28 -8.13 14.56
C LEU A 156 -17.78 -8.40 14.46
N GLY A 157 -18.23 -9.06 13.39
CA GLY A 157 -19.63 -9.48 13.23
C GLY A 157 -20.11 -10.40 14.36
N THR A 158 -19.28 -11.33 14.83
CA THR A 158 -19.63 -12.19 15.98
C THR A 158 -19.70 -11.44 17.31
N PHE A 159 -18.80 -10.48 17.55
CA PHE A 159 -18.85 -9.63 18.75
C PHE A 159 -20.04 -8.67 18.73
N LEU A 160 -20.30 -8.03 17.59
CA LEU A 160 -21.48 -7.21 17.41
C LEU A 160 -22.75 -8.05 17.57
N SER A 161 -22.80 -9.25 16.98
CA SER A 161 -23.95 -10.16 17.17
C SER A 161 -24.17 -10.56 18.62
N ILE A 162 -23.16 -10.54 19.48
CA ILE A 162 -23.30 -10.77 20.92
C ILE A 162 -23.82 -9.50 21.62
N LEU A 163 -23.30 -8.32 21.27
CA LEU A 163 -23.69 -7.03 21.85
C LEU A 163 -25.12 -6.60 21.46
N THR A 164 -25.56 -6.93 20.25
CA THR A 164 -26.88 -6.54 19.72
C THR A 164 -27.95 -7.62 19.92
N SER A 165 -27.62 -8.78 20.51
CA SER A 165 -28.59 -9.85 20.73
C SER A 165 -29.60 -9.43 21.80
N PRO A 166 -30.92 -9.52 21.54
CA PRO A 166 -31.92 -9.41 22.60
C PRO A 166 -31.70 -10.56 23.60
N PHE A 167 -31.73 -10.22 24.89
CA PHE A 167 -31.52 -11.13 26.02
C PHE A 167 -32.68 -12.13 26.16
N GLU A 168 -32.75 -13.16 25.32
CA GLU A 168 -33.65 -14.30 25.55
C GLU A 168 -32.94 -15.41 26.34
N TYR A 169 -33.40 -15.63 27.56
CA TYR A 169 -32.75 -16.39 28.63
C TYR A 169 -32.66 -17.91 28.37
N GLU A 170 -33.56 -18.48 27.57
CA GLU A 170 -33.77 -19.94 27.47
C GLU A 170 -32.68 -20.71 26.70
N ASN A 171 -31.89 -20.08 25.83
CA ASN A 171 -30.80 -20.73 25.07
C ASN A 171 -29.42 -20.05 25.23
N PHE A 172 -29.34 -19.09 26.15
CA PHE A 172 -28.21 -18.18 26.28
C PHE A 172 -26.93 -18.89 26.75
N HIS A 173 -27.04 -19.78 27.74
CA HIS A 173 -25.86 -20.40 28.36
C HIS A 173 -25.08 -21.36 27.44
N HIS A 174 -25.68 -21.89 26.37
CA HIS A 174 -24.99 -22.78 25.43
C HIS A 174 -24.51 -22.05 24.16
N SER A 175 -25.30 -21.13 23.63
CA SER A 175 -24.97 -20.43 22.37
C SER A 175 -23.96 -19.29 22.56
N LEU A 176 -24.01 -18.59 23.69
CA LEU A 176 -23.12 -17.48 24.03
C LEU A 176 -21.64 -17.89 24.13
N PRO A 177 -21.25 -18.90 24.93
CA PRO A 177 -19.83 -19.28 25.04
C PRO A 177 -19.25 -19.81 23.72
N VAL A 178 -20.03 -20.48 22.87
CA VAL A 178 -19.57 -20.97 21.56
C VAL A 178 -19.30 -19.80 20.60
N ARG A 179 -20.23 -18.82 20.54
CA ARG A 179 -20.05 -17.62 19.71
C ARG A 179 -18.90 -16.75 20.20
N LEU A 180 -18.72 -16.64 21.50
CA LEU A 180 -17.59 -15.94 22.12
C LEU A 180 -16.26 -16.64 21.80
N HIS A 181 -16.24 -17.96 21.88
CA HIS A 181 -15.04 -18.74 21.58
C HIS A 181 -14.62 -18.62 20.11
N LEU A 182 -15.61 -18.65 19.21
CA LEU A 182 -15.39 -18.46 17.77
C LEU A 182 -14.88 -17.03 17.46
N GLY A 183 -15.43 -16.02 18.12
CA GLY A 183 -14.95 -14.63 18.01
C GLY A 183 -13.49 -14.47 18.44
N PHE A 184 -13.11 -15.04 19.60
CA PHE A 184 -11.72 -15.03 20.10
C PHE A 184 -10.75 -15.80 19.20
N ALA A 185 -11.15 -16.95 18.65
CA ALA A 185 -10.31 -17.73 17.73
C ALA A 185 -10.04 -16.96 16.42
N LEU A 186 -11.06 -16.30 15.87
CA LEU A 186 -10.92 -15.45 14.69
C LEU A 186 -10.08 -14.19 14.98
N LEU A 187 -10.18 -13.58 16.18
CA LEU A 187 -9.30 -12.48 16.57
C LEU A 187 -7.82 -12.89 16.59
N PHE A 188 -7.53 -14.06 17.15
CA PHE A 188 -6.16 -14.56 17.20
C PHE A 188 -5.59 -14.79 15.79
N PHE A 189 -6.37 -15.43 14.91
CA PHE A 189 -5.95 -15.68 13.54
C PHE A 189 -5.77 -14.39 12.72
N SER A 190 -6.65 -13.39 12.91
CA SER A 190 -6.49 -12.05 12.34
C SER A 190 -5.20 -11.37 12.82
N LEU A 191 -4.87 -11.48 14.11
CA LEU A 191 -3.65 -10.91 14.67
C LEU A 191 -2.37 -11.55 14.10
N VAL A 192 -2.37 -12.88 13.88
CA VAL A 192 -1.25 -13.55 13.20
C VAL A 192 -1.14 -13.11 11.74
N ALA A 193 -2.26 -13.03 11.03
CA ALA A 193 -2.27 -12.65 9.62
C ALA A 193 -1.82 -11.19 9.40
N THR A 194 -2.26 -10.24 10.24
CA THR A 194 -1.79 -8.84 10.19
C THR A 194 -0.30 -8.68 10.49
N MET A 195 0.26 -9.49 11.39
CA MET A 195 1.71 -9.48 11.66
C MET A 195 2.49 -10.05 10.47
N LEU A 196 1.95 -11.07 9.80
CA LEU A 196 2.56 -11.62 8.58
C LEU A 196 2.49 -10.62 7.40
N THR A 197 1.39 -9.88 7.25
CA THR A 197 1.26 -8.86 6.19
C THR A 197 2.15 -7.66 6.46
N PHE A 198 2.25 -7.20 7.70
CA PHE A 198 3.18 -6.14 8.08
C PHE A 198 4.64 -6.55 7.79
N THR A 199 5.00 -7.78 8.13
CA THR A 199 6.32 -8.36 7.84
C THR A 199 6.58 -8.44 6.33
N ALA A 200 5.63 -8.95 5.55
CA ALA A 200 5.73 -9.01 4.10
C ALA A 200 5.80 -7.62 3.46
N THR A 201 5.09 -6.64 4.01
CA THR A 201 5.14 -5.23 3.56
C THR A 201 6.52 -4.64 3.77
N ILE A 202 7.11 -4.83 4.95
CA ILE A 202 8.47 -4.36 5.26
C ILE A 202 9.51 -5.04 4.34
N VAL A 203 9.39 -6.34 4.11
CA VAL A 203 10.28 -7.09 3.21
C VAL A 203 10.16 -6.60 1.76
N LEU A 204 8.93 -6.35 1.30
CA LEU A 204 8.67 -5.82 -0.04
C LEU A 204 9.18 -4.37 -0.20
N LEU A 205 9.12 -3.58 0.87
CA LEU A 205 9.67 -2.22 0.91
C LEU A 205 11.22 -2.22 0.89
N ILE A 206 11.87 -3.19 1.53
CA ILE A 206 13.34 -3.30 1.67
C ILE A 206 13.96 -4.17 0.56
N HIS A 207 13.32 -4.34 -0.59
CA HIS A 207 13.69 -5.26 -1.70
C HIS A 207 15.15 -5.19 -2.23
N HIS A 208 16.01 -4.33 -1.68
CA HIS A 208 17.41 -4.18 -2.05
C HIS A 208 18.43 -4.49 -0.92
N GLN A 209 18.23 -5.52 -0.08
CA GLN A 209 19.34 -6.04 0.75
C GLN A 209 19.29 -7.53 1.07
N LYS A 210 20.50 -8.07 1.27
CA LYS A 210 20.91 -9.46 1.57
C LYS A 210 19.85 -10.33 2.26
N THR A 211 19.79 -11.60 1.86
CA THR A 211 18.97 -12.69 2.45
C THR A 211 19.03 -12.80 3.99
N TRP A 212 20.14 -12.37 4.61
CA TRP A 212 20.32 -12.36 6.07
C TRP A 212 19.38 -11.40 6.81
N THR A 213 19.05 -10.23 6.25
CA THR A 213 18.12 -9.28 6.91
C THR A 213 16.70 -9.81 6.89
N THR A 214 16.31 -10.54 5.85
CA THR A 214 14.97 -11.14 5.73
C THR A 214 14.73 -12.18 6.83
N SER A 215 15.71 -13.05 7.10
CA SER A 215 15.58 -14.07 8.15
C SER A 215 15.47 -13.44 9.55
N LEU A 216 16.25 -12.39 9.84
CA LEU A 216 16.19 -11.67 11.12
C LEU A 216 14.84 -10.98 11.33
N ILE A 217 14.28 -10.37 10.29
CA ILE A 217 12.97 -9.72 10.33
C ILE A 217 11.86 -10.74 10.62
N TYR A 218 11.92 -11.93 10.04
CA TYR A 218 10.97 -13.02 10.34
C TYR A 218 11.02 -13.44 11.82
N VAL A 219 12.22 -13.58 12.40
CA VAL A 219 12.39 -13.98 13.81
C VAL A 219 11.86 -12.90 14.76
N VAL A 220 12.14 -11.63 14.48
CA VAL A 220 11.66 -10.50 15.29
C VAL A 220 10.13 -10.34 15.18
N ALA A 221 9.54 -10.60 14.02
CA ALA A 221 8.09 -10.56 13.83
C ALA A 221 7.33 -11.70 14.52
N LEU A 222 7.98 -12.85 14.75
CA LEU A 222 7.36 -14.00 15.40
C LEU A 222 7.30 -13.84 16.93
N LEU A 223 8.22 -13.07 17.52
CA LEU A 223 8.31 -12.86 18.97
C LEU A 223 6.99 -12.35 19.59
N PRO A 224 6.35 -11.27 19.07
CA PRO A 224 5.06 -10.81 19.58
C PRO A 224 3.97 -11.87 19.48
N VAL A 225 3.93 -12.66 18.40
CA VAL A 225 2.93 -13.72 18.18
C VAL A 225 3.08 -14.84 19.22
N SER A 226 4.32 -15.26 19.49
CA SER A 226 4.61 -16.27 20.51
C SER A 226 4.27 -15.77 21.92
N VAL A 227 4.60 -14.52 22.25
CA VAL A 227 4.25 -13.92 23.55
C VAL A 227 2.74 -13.83 23.70
N PHE A 228 2.02 -13.33 22.68
CA PHE A 228 0.57 -13.21 22.73
C PHE A 228 -0.12 -14.57 22.85
N GLY A 229 0.34 -15.57 22.08
CA GLY A 229 -0.12 -16.95 22.17
C GLY A 229 0.08 -17.55 23.57
N LEU A 230 1.27 -17.38 24.16
CA LEU A 230 1.56 -17.85 25.52
C LEU A 230 0.73 -17.14 26.59
N THR A 231 0.40 -15.86 26.41
CA THR A 231 -0.45 -15.11 27.35
C THR A 231 -1.95 -15.44 27.22
N LEU A 232 -2.42 -15.75 26.01
CA LEU A 232 -3.82 -16.12 25.73
C LEU A 232 -4.11 -17.59 26.03
N PHE A 233 -3.11 -18.45 25.92
CA PHE A 233 -3.24 -19.89 26.16
C PHE A 233 -3.80 -20.25 27.56
N PRO A 234 -3.27 -19.72 28.69
CA PRO A 234 -3.82 -20.03 30.01
C PRO A 234 -5.25 -19.49 30.19
N LEU A 235 -5.58 -18.36 29.56
CA LEU A 235 -6.94 -17.81 29.55
C LEU A 235 -7.90 -18.72 28.75
N TYR A 236 -7.43 -19.22 27.60
CA TYR A 236 -8.17 -20.16 26.74
C TYR A 236 -8.42 -21.49 27.45
N GLU A 237 -7.42 -22.03 28.13
CA GLU A 237 -7.54 -23.30 28.87
C GLU A 237 -8.51 -23.19 30.04
N GLY A 238 -8.42 -22.10 30.82
CA GLY A 238 -9.38 -21.81 31.88
C GLY A 238 -10.82 -21.69 31.37
N PHE A 239 -11.02 -21.01 30.24
CA PHE A 239 -12.35 -20.88 29.62
C PHE A 239 -12.87 -22.22 29.08
N SER A 240 -12.01 -23.02 28.44
CA SER A 240 -12.34 -24.35 27.91
C SER A 240 -12.73 -25.34 29.02
N GLN A 241 -12.03 -25.30 30.16
CA GLN A 241 -12.39 -26.10 31.34
C GLN A 241 -13.73 -25.67 31.93
N GLY A 242 -13.96 -24.36 32.08
CA GLY A 242 -15.25 -23.83 32.52
C GLY A 242 -16.41 -24.27 31.59
N PHE A 243 -16.18 -24.24 30.28
CA PHE A 243 -17.17 -24.69 29.31
C PHE A 243 -17.43 -26.21 29.37
N LYS A 244 -16.38 -27.04 29.49
CA LYS A 244 -16.53 -28.49 29.71
C LYS A 244 -17.33 -28.78 30.98
N TYR A 245 -17.10 -28.04 32.05
CA TYR A 245 -17.83 -28.18 33.31
C TYR A 245 -19.32 -27.83 33.16
N ILE A 246 -19.63 -26.69 32.52
CA ILE A 246 -21.01 -26.25 32.24
C ILE A 246 -21.73 -27.26 31.34
N SER A 247 -21.09 -27.71 30.25
CA SER A 247 -21.60 -28.73 29.34
C SER A 247 -21.98 -30.03 30.07
N LYS A 248 -21.10 -30.49 30.97
CA LYS A 248 -21.32 -31.72 31.75
C LYS A 248 -22.49 -31.57 32.72
N THR A 249 -22.61 -30.42 33.37
CA THR A 249 -23.71 -30.08 34.30
C THR A 249 -25.05 -30.04 33.57
N ILE A 250 -25.14 -29.39 32.40
CA ILE A 250 -26.36 -29.33 31.59
C ILE A 250 -26.79 -30.73 31.12
N LYS A 251 -25.84 -31.56 30.67
CA LYS A 251 -26.11 -32.92 30.23
C LYS A 251 -26.67 -33.79 31.38
N LYS A 252 -26.17 -33.58 32.60
CA LYS A 252 -26.64 -34.27 33.82
C LYS A 252 -28.06 -33.86 34.20
N ILE A 253 -28.38 -32.56 34.13
CA ILE A 253 -29.73 -32.05 34.41
C ILE A 253 -30.74 -32.57 33.38
N LYS A 254 -30.39 -32.61 32.09
CA LYS A 254 -31.27 -33.13 31.03
C LYS A 254 -31.55 -34.63 31.17
N SER A 255 -30.53 -35.41 31.57
CA SER A 255 -30.67 -36.85 31.86
C SER A 255 -31.56 -37.11 33.08
N SER A 256 -31.43 -36.30 34.14
CA SER A 256 -32.23 -36.44 35.36
C SER A 256 -33.70 -36.06 35.14
N LYS A 257 -33.98 -35.02 34.34
CA LYS A 257 -35.35 -34.60 34.00
C LYS A 257 -36.07 -35.65 33.15
N GLY A 258 -35.36 -36.31 32.23
CA GLY A 258 -35.90 -37.42 31.43
C GLY A 258 -36.26 -38.65 32.25
N GLN A 259 -35.44 -39.04 33.24
CA GLN A 259 -35.76 -40.16 34.14
C GLN A 259 -36.97 -39.86 35.04
N ASN A 260 -37.09 -38.65 35.58
CA ASN A 260 -38.22 -38.29 36.42
C ASN A 260 -39.54 -38.26 35.63
N GLN A 261 -39.51 -37.85 34.35
CA GLN A 261 -40.70 -37.84 33.51
C GLN A 261 -41.19 -39.26 33.18
N SER A 262 -40.28 -40.21 32.92
CA SER A 262 -40.62 -41.62 32.69
C SER A 262 -41.14 -42.32 33.96
N ALA A 263 -40.64 -41.96 35.14
CA ALA A 263 -41.11 -42.53 36.41
C ALA A 263 -42.54 -42.07 36.76
N VAL A 264 -42.91 -40.83 36.43
CA VAL A 264 -44.27 -40.30 36.67
C VAL A 264 -45.31 -40.93 35.74
N ILE A 265 -44.96 -41.22 34.48
CA ILE A 265 -45.85 -41.87 33.52
C ILE A 265 -46.07 -43.36 33.84
N ALA A 266 -45.11 -44.02 34.50
CA ALA A 266 -45.24 -45.42 34.91
C ALA A 266 -46.10 -45.63 36.18
N LEU A 267 -46.45 -44.55 36.89
CA LEU A 267 -47.23 -44.57 38.13
C LEU A 267 -48.66 -44.03 37.98
N SER A 268 -49.06 -43.63 36.76
CA SER A 268 -50.42 -43.18 36.39
C SER A 268 -51.14 -44.24 35.56
#